data_AF-A0A8T5FPJ8-F1
#
_entry.id   AF-A0A8T5FPJ8-F1
#
_cell.length_a   1.000
_cell.length_b   1.000
_cell.length_c   1.000
_cell.angle_alpha   90.00
_cell.angle_beta   90.00
_cell.angle_gamma   90.00
#
_symmetry.space_group_name_H-M   'P 1'
#
loop_
_entity.id
_entity.type
_entity.pdbx_description
1 polymer ?
#
loop_
_entity_poly.entity_id
_entity_poly.type
_entity_poly.pdbx_seq_one_letter_code
_entity_poly.pdbx_strand_id
1 'polypeptide(L)'
;MKLKTVYITALIFSIMIPSAFADTVSTEIDNTNYDIVYTGNNVVLESATADLDFISLIFETNVSGSEGEITITFQRDFFDAKLGYSDDDFFILSDGDEIEFEEVKTDESRTLSFSLSAGTEEIEIIGTILATNSFLIEQEQQAEDSAAKAQADAEAKNIEEEKLDKLMNSCGDGTVYENGECVLSPMGKNASDTRTGPLIYSIVIGMSIGIVIMMILWGIGKKSHKVLSDDNS
;
A
#
# COMPACT_ATOMS: atom_id res chain seq x y z
N MET A 1 15.12 50.78 48.08
CA MET A 1 14.66 49.49 47.51
C MET A 1 15.89 48.81 46.92
N LYS A 2 16.46 47.81 47.59
CA LYS A 2 17.68 47.10 47.11
C LYS A 2 17.23 45.76 46.53
N LEU A 3 17.31 45.63 45.21
CA LEU A 3 17.01 44.39 44.50
C LEU A 3 18.22 43.45 44.63
N LYS A 4 18.05 42.32 45.31
CA LYS A 4 19.06 41.26 45.39
C LYS A 4 18.86 40.32 44.21
N THR A 5 19.75 40.41 43.21
CA THR A 5 19.79 39.46 42.11
C THR A 5 20.47 38.17 42.59
N VAL A 6 19.71 37.09 42.66
CA VAL A 6 20.22 35.74 42.96
C VAL A 6 20.67 35.12 41.64
N TYR A 7 21.96 34.80 41.52
CA TYR A 7 22.48 34.03 40.41
C TYR A 7 22.31 32.54 40.71
N ILE A 8 21.48 31.86 39.93
CA ILE A 8 21.37 30.41 39.91
C ILE A 8 22.47 29.91 38.97
N THR A 9 23.55 29.39 39.53
CA THR A 9 24.59 28.69 38.76
C THR A 9 24.05 27.30 38.42
N ALA A 10 23.65 27.09 37.16
CA ALA A 10 23.37 25.76 36.63
C ALA A 10 24.69 24.99 36.55
N LEU A 11 24.85 24.00 37.42
CA LEU A 11 25.95 23.03 37.39
C LEU A 11 25.64 22.05 36.25
N ILE A 12 26.22 22.28 35.07
CA ILE A 12 26.16 21.33 33.95
C ILE A 12 27.09 20.19 34.35
N PHE A 13 26.51 19.10 34.85
CA PHE A 13 27.21 17.84 35.06
C PHE A 13 27.43 17.23 33.68
N SER A 14 28.59 17.51 33.08
CA SER A 14 29.04 16.83 31.87
C SER A 14 29.23 15.36 32.23
N ILE A 15 28.22 14.54 31.94
CA ILE A 15 28.31 13.09 32.03
C ILE A 15 29.39 12.68 31.02
N MET A 16 30.59 12.41 31.53
CA MET A 16 31.65 11.76 30.75
C MET A 16 31.18 10.32 30.57
N ILE A 17 30.54 10.04 29.43
CA ILE A 17 30.17 8.68 29.04
C ILE A 17 31.50 7.92 28.93
N PRO A 18 31.74 6.87 29.74
CA PRO A 18 32.93 6.05 29.57
C PRO A 18 32.89 5.50 28.15
N SER A 19 34.00 5.64 27.43
CA SER A 19 34.17 5.11 26.08
C SER A 19 33.98 3.59 26.16
N ALA A 20 32.78 3.12 25.82
CA ALA A 20 32.57 1.70 25.60
C ALA A 20 33.38 1.30 24.37
N PHE A 21 34.05 0.14 24.43
CA PHE A 21 34.72 -0.42 23.27
C PHE A 21 33.62 -0.88 22.31
N ALA A 22 33.38 -0.10 21.28
CA ALA A 22 32.45 -0.49 20.22
C ALA A 22 33.10 -1.58 19.36
N ASP A 23 32.33 -2.62 19.06
CA ASP A 23 32.65 -3.68 18.13
C ASP A 23 31.98 -3.41 16.77
N THR A 24 32.40 -4.12 15.74
CA THR A 24 31.90 -3.94 14.38
C THR A 24 31.53 -5.28 13.77
N VAL A 25 30.33 -5.34 13.20
CA VAL A 25 29.90 -6.39 12.28
C VAL A 25 29.66 -5.74 10.91
N SER A 26 29.83 -6.48 9.82
CA SER A 26 29.63 -5.92 8.48
C SER A 26 28.66 -6.76 7.66
N THR A 27 27.96 -6.11 6.74
CA THR A 27 27.09 -6.77 5.77
C THR A 27 27.41 -6.31 4.35
N GLU A 28 27.28 -7.19 3.36
CA GLU A 28 27.56 -6.88 1.96
C GLU A 28 26.25 -6.70 1.18
N ILE A 29 26.09 -5.55 0.53
CA ILE A 29 24.97 -5.23 -0.37
C ILE A 29 25.58 -4.74 -1.68
N ASP A 30 25.21 -5.34 -2.82
CA ASP A 30 25.70 -4.96 -4.16
C ASP A 30 27.23 -4.82 -4.25
N ASN A 31 27.97 -5.77 -3.66
CA ASN A 31 29.43 -5.78 -3.57
C ASN A 31 30.05 -4.58 -2.82
N THR A 32 29.25 -3.89 -2.02
CA THR A 32 29.68 -2.85 -1.09
C THR A 32 29.52 -3.38 0.33
N ASN A 33 30.59 -3.29 1.13
CA ASN A 33 30.56 -3.70 2.52
C ASN A 33 30.19 -2.52 3.41
N TYR A 34 29.23 -2.72 4.31
CA TYR A 34 28.72 -1.73 5.25
C TYR A 34 29.06 -2.15 6.67
N ASP A 35 29.83 -1.31 7.36
CA ASP A 35 30.22 -1.55 8.75
C ASP A 35 29.15 -1.02 9.70
N ILE A 36 28.74 -1.88 10.63
CA ILE A 36 27.72 -1.61 11.63
C ILE A 36 28.39 -1.63 13.00
N VAL A 37 28.36 -0.49 13.66
CA VAL A 37 29.02 -0.30 14.95
C VAL A 37 28.02 -0.60 16.07
N TYR A 38 28.42 -1.46 16.99
CA TYR A 38 27.61 -1.83 18.14
C TYR A 38 28.45 -1.93 19.42
N THR A 39 27.79 -1.96 20.57
CA THR A 39 28.40 -2.28 21.85
C THR A 39 27.54 -3.36 22.48
N GLY A 40 28.12 -4.54 22.71
CA GLY A 40 27.48 -5.65 23.37
C GLY A 40 28.01 -5.86 24.79
N ASN A 41 27.12 -6.15 25.74
CA ASN A 41 27.46 -6.68 27.06
C ASN A 41 26.80 -8.05 27.19
N ASN A 42 27.61 -9.10 27.35
CA ASN A 42 27.19 -10.51 27.24
C ASN A 42 26.55 -10.89 25.90
N VAL A 43 26.73 -10.06 24.86
CA VAL A 43 26.23 -10.27 23.49
C VAL A 43 27.39 -10.08 22.53
N VAL A 44 27.49 -10.96 21.54
CA VAL A 44 28.35 -10.79 20.37
C VAL A 44 27.49 -10.96 19.12
N LEU A 45 27.60 -10.05 18.16
CA LEU A 45 27.02 -10.23 16.83
C LEU A 45 28.05 -11.00 15.98
N GLU A 46 27.71 -12.22 15.59
CA GLU A 46 28.61 -13.12 14.85
C GLU A 46 28.60 -12.81 13.34
N SER A 47 27.44 -12.46 12.79
CA SER A 47 27.28 -12.10 11.38
C SER A 47 26.13 -11.10 11.19
N ALA A 48 26.10 -10.44 10.02
CA ALA A 48 25.02 -9.54 9.63
C ALA A 48 24.65 -9.77 8.15
N THR A 49 23.38 -10.03 7.89
CA THR A 49 22.83 -10.27 6.56
C THR A 49 21.73 -9.26 6.28
N ALA A 50 21.81 -8.60 5.13
CA ALA A 50 20.77 -7.70 4.65
C ALA A 50 19.68 -8.47 3.89
N ASP A 51 18.42 -8.28 4.30
CA ASP A 51 17.25 -8.70 3.53
C ASP A 51 16.64 -7.47 2.85
N LEU A 52 16.80 -7.39 1.53
CA LEU A 52 16.30 -6.27 0.75
C LEU A 52 14.81 -6.40 0.41
N ASP A 53 14.25 -7.61 0.45
CA ASP A 53 12.83 -7.83 0.15
C ASP A 53 11.95 -7.36 1.33
N PHE A 54 12.47 -7.46 2.56
CA PHE A 54 11.80 -7.01 3.78
C PHE A 54 12.39 -5.72 4.36
N ILE A 55 13.47 -5.20 3.77
CA ILE A 55 14.20 -4.02 4.27
C ILE A 55 14.58 -4.20 5.75
N SER A 56 15.28 -5.30 6.03
CA SER A 56 15.72 -5.68 7.37
C SER A 56 17.19 -6.10 7.42
N LEU A 57 17.76 -6.04 8.63
CA LEU A 57 19.08 -6.57 8.94
C LEU A 57 18.92 -7.72 9.92
N ILE A 58 19.36 -8.91 9.51
CA ILE A 58 19.35 -10.13 10.29
C ILE A 58 20.75 -10.36 10.85
N PHE A 59 20.86 -10.53 12.16
CA PHE A 59 22.10 -10.76 12.86
C PHE A 59 22.06 -12.13 13.53
N GLU A 60 23.05 -12.97 13.24
CA GLU A 60 23.34 -14.13 14.09
C GLU A 60 24.07 -13.61 15.32
N THR A 61 23.63 -14.01 16.51
CA THR A 61 24.16 -13.53 17.78
C THR A 61 24.42 -14.66 18.76
N ASN A 62 25.29 -14.38 19.72
CA ASN A 62 25.59 -15.26 20.83
C ASN A 62 25.44 -14.51 22.15
N VAL A 63 24.37 -14.84 22.89
CA VAL A 63 24.11 -14.26 24.21
C VAL A 63 24.58 -15.20 25.32
N SER A 64 25.67 -14.83 25.97
CA SER A 64 26.40 -15.70 26.91
C SER A 64 25.85 -15.63 28.34
N GLY A 65 25.29 -16.74 28.85
CA GLY A 65 25.14 -17.06 30.27
C GLY A 65 24.14 -16.24 31.11
N SER A 66 23.82 -15.02 30.72
CA SER A 66 22.83 -14.13 31.33
C SER A 66 22.16 -13.27 30.27
N GLU A 67 21.26 -12.39 30.68
CA GLU A 67 20.70 -11.35 29.82
C GLU A 67 21.82 -10.50 29.21
N GLY A 68 21.63 -10.19 27.93
CA GLY A 68 22.54 -9.43 27.11
C GLY A 68 22.01 -8.03 26.87
N GLU A 69 22.89 -7.04 26.80
CA GLU A 69 22.53 -5.67 26.43
C GLU A 69 23.26 -5.31 25.15
N ILE A 70 22.55 -4.70 24.21
CA ILE A 70 23.13 -4.22 22.98
C ILE A 70 22.74 -2.77 22.72
N THR A 71 23.73 -1.99 22.30
CA THR A 71 23.55 -0.65 21.74
C THR A 71 24.14 -0.64 20.34
N ILE A 72 23.29 -0.49 19.32
CA ILE A 72 23.67 -0.53 17.90
C ILE A 72 23.40 0.83 17.26
N THR A 73 24.29 1.29 16.37
CA THR A 73 24.14 2.58 15.71
C THR A 73 24.14 2.42 14.19
N PHE A 74 23.11 2.98 13.56
CA PHE A 74 22.95 3.04 12.12
C PHE A 74 23.12 4.47 11.62
N GLN A 75 23.82 4.63 10.50
CA GLN A 75 23.77 5.88 9.74
C GLN A 75 22.46 5.90 8.95
N ARG A 76 21.77 7.04 8.94
CA ARG A 76 20.45 7.18 8.30
C ARG A 76 20.46 7.07 6.77
N ASP A 77 21.63 7.24 6.16
CA ASP A 77 21.83 7.00 4.72
C ASP A 77 22.05 5.51 4.39
N PHE A 78 22.34 4.69 5.41
CA PHE A 78 22.47 3.24 5.28
C PHE A 78 21.22 2.50 5.78
N PHE A 79 20.69 2.79 6.96
CA PHE A 79 19.51 2.08 7.47
C PHE A 79 18.63 3.01 8.29
N ASP A 80 17.36 3.19 7.88
CA ASP A 80 16.44 4.16 8.46
C ASP A 80 14.98 3.68 8.41
N ALA A 81 14.16 4.23 9.31
CA ALA A 81 12.73 4.00 9.41
C ALA A 81 11.99 5.33 9.23
N LYS A 82 11.37 5.56 8.08
CA LYS A 82 10.70 6.80 7.71
C LYS A 82 9.39 6.52 6.99
N LEU A 83 8.39 7.34 7.30
CA LEU A 83 7.15 7.43 6.55
C LEU A 83 7.09 8.78 5.83
N GLY A 84 7.49 8.77 4.56
CA GLY A 84 7.69 10.00 3.79
C GLY A 84 8.87 10.82 4.34
N TYR A 85 8.58 12.02 4.84
CA TYR A 85 9.59 12.91 5.44
C TYR A 85 9.67 12.82 6.97
N SER A 86 8.81 12.03 7.60
CA SER A 86 8.76 11.91 9.06
C SER A 86 9.46 10.64 9.50
N ASP A 87 10.19 10.73 10.60
CA ASP A 87 10.77 9.57 11.26
C ASP A 87 9.65 8.64 11.74
N ASP A 88 9.75 7.39 11.34
CA ASP A 88 8.98 6.27 11.88
C ASP A 88 9.87 5.45 12.82
N ASP A 89 9.30 4.43 13.43
CA ASP A 89 10.00 3.54 14.36
C ASP A 89 10.48 2.27 13.66
N PHE A 90 11.60 1.72 14.15
CA PHE A 90 12.03 0.37 13.76
C PHE A 90 11.20 -0.68 14.48
N PHE A 91 11.21 -1.90 13.94
CA PHE A 91 10.76 -3.10 14.66
C PHE A 91 11.97 -3.99 14.92
N ILE A 92 12.06 -4.56 16.12
CA ILE A 92 13.14 -5.47 16.49
C ILE A 92 12.53 -6.80 16.92
N LEU A 93 12.95 -7.88 16.28
CA LEU A 93 12.58 -9.24 16.62
C LEU A 93 13.79 -9.96 17.23
N SER A 94 13.56 -10.71 18.30
CA SER A 94 14.51 -11.63 18.93
C SER A 94 13.97 -13.04 18.76
N ASP A 95 14.68 -13.90 18.03
CA ASP A 95 14.22 -15.25 17.65
C ASP A 95 12.78 -15.27 17.08
N GLY A 96 12.39 -14.20 16.38
CA GLY A 96 11.07 -14.00 15.76
C GLY A 96 10.01 -13.32 16.64
N ASP A 97 10.28 -13.07 17.93
CA ASP A 97 9.38 -12.35 18.83
C ASP A 97 9.74 -10.86 18.94
N GLU A 98 8.75 -9.97 18.86
CA GLU A 98 8.96 -8.52 18.95
C GLU A 98 9.38 -8.09 20.37
N ILE A 99 10.38 -7.20 20.45
CA ILE A 99 10.91 -6.67 21.70
C ILE A 99 10.87 -5.14 21.74
N GLU A 100 10.86 -4.58 22.96
CA GLU A 100 10.95 -3.13 23.18
C GLU A 100 12.42 -2.65 23.10
N PHE A 101 12.60 -1.39 22.69
CA PHE A 101 13.92 -0.75 22.63
C PHE A 101 13.83 0.74 22.99
N GLU A 102 14.97 1.31 23.38
CA GLU A 102 15.17 2.75 23.49
C GLU A 102 15.91 3.27 22.25
N GLU A 103 15.54 4.47 21.80
CA GLU A 103 16.14 5.08 20.61
C GLU A 103 16.62 6.50 20.87
N VAL A 104 17.82 6.80 20.39
CA VAL A 104 18.35 8.15 20.28
C VAL A 104 18.51 8.51 18.81
N LYS A 105 17.80 9.55 18.38
CA LYS A 105 17.79 10.06 17.00
C LYS A 105 18.68 11.30 16.88
N THR A 106 19.51 11.35 15.85
CA THR A 106 20.16 12.57 15.36
C THR A 106 19.79 12.80 13.89
N ASP A 107 20.28 13.88 13.28
CA ASP A 107 20.08 14.13 11.85
C ASP A 107 20.86 13.15 10.95
N GLU A 108 21.92 12.52 11.49
CA GLU A 108 22.85 11.66 10.74
C GLU A 108 22.70 10.17 11.10
N SER A 109 22.31 9.88 12.34
CA SER A 109 22.29 8.51 12.85
C SER A 109 21.08 8.22 13.74
N ARG A 110 20.83 6.91 13.91
CA ARG A 110 19.92 6.37 14.92
C ARG A 110 20.64 5.33 15.75
N THR A 111 20.52 5.44 17.05
CA THR A 111 21.11 4.50 18.00
C THR A 111 20.00 3.78 18.75
N LEU A 112 19.95 2.46 18.62
CA LEU A 112 18.96 1.58 19.27
C LEU A 112 19.63 0.88 20.44
N SER A 113 18.95 0.79 21.58
CA SER A 113 19.40 0.06 22.77
C SER A 113 18.31 -0.87 23.27
N PHE A 114 18.63 -2.15 23.43
CA PHE A 114 17.68 -3.18 23.84
C PHE A 114 18.38 -4.34 24.54
N SER A 115 17.58 -5.13 25.25
CA SER A 115 18.03 -6.29 26.02
C SER A 115 17.64 -7.58 25.32
N LEU A 116 18.47 -8.61 25.43
CA LEU A 116 18.28 -9.92 24.80
C LEU A 116 18.33 -11.02 25.86
N SER A 117 17.44 -12.00 25.71
CA SER A 117 17.42 -13.15 26.60
C SER A 117 18.66 -14.03 26.41
N ALA A 118 19.06 -14.71 27.48
CA ALA A 118 20.17 -15.65 27.41
C ALA A 118 19.85 -16.77 26.40
N GLY A 119 20.78 -17.03 25.48
CA GLY A 119 20.62 -18.04 24.44
C GLY A 119 19.84 -17.59 23.20
N THR A 120 19.53 -16.30 23.04
CA THR A 120 19.08 -15.77 21.74
C THR A 120 20.14 -16.00 20.68
N GLU A 121 19.70 -16.46 19.51
CA GLU A 121 20.56 -16.85 18.38
C GLU A 121 20.38 -15.90 17.19
N GLU A 122 19.22 -15.27 17.06
CA GLU A 122 18.91 -14.38 15.95
C GLU A 122 18.25 -13.07 16.41
N ILE A 123 18.66 -11.96 15.79
CA ILE A 123 18.01 -10.66 15.92
C ILE A 123 17.68 -10.18 14.51
N GLU A 124 16.47 -9.70 14.30
CA GLU A 124 16.08 -9.02 13.07
C GLU A 124 15.65 -7.59 13.39
N ILE A 125 16.25 -6.61 12.71
CA ILE A 125 15.84 -5.20 12.81
C ILE A 125 15.25 -4.79 11.47
N ILE A 126 13.98 -4.37 11.48
CA ILE A 126 13.19 -4.05 10.28
C ILE A 126 13.01 -2.54 10.19
N GLY A 127 13.32 -1.97 9.03
CA GLY A 127 13.20 -0.56 8.73
C GLY A 127 12.37 -0.30 7.46
N THR A 128 12.64 0.82 6.81
CA THR A 128 11.94 1.23 5.56
C THR A 128 12.89 1.63 4.44
N ILE A 129 14.16 1.85 4.77
CA ILE A 129 15.26 2.20 3.87
C ILE A 129 16.47 1.38 4.29
N LEU A 130 17.08 0.66 3.35
CA LEU A 130 18.33 -0.08 3.53
C LEU A 130 19.24 0.11 2.31
N ALA A 131 20.39 0.74 2.54
CA ALA A 131 21.29 1.30 1.54
C ALA A 131 20.53 2.17 0.52
N THR A 132 20.45 1.73 -0.73
CA THR A 132 19.73 2.43 -1.80
C THR A 132 18.30 1.91 -2.01
N ASN A 133 17.90 0.88 -1.27
CA ASN A 133 16.58 0.26 -1.39
C ASN A 133 15.63 0.90 -0.39
N SER A 134 14.40 1.18 -0.84
CA SER A 134 13.35 1.66 0.03
C SER A 134 12.02 1.08 -0.43
N PHE A 135 11.25 0.60 0.54
CA PHE A 135 9.92 0.04 0.32
C PHE A 135 9.00 1.02 -0.45
N LEU A 136 9.17 2.33 -0.25
CA LEU A 136 8.37 3.34 -0.96
C LEU A 136 8.72 3.43 -2.45
N ILE A 137 10.00 3.31 -2.79
CA ILE A 137 10.48 3.36 -4.18
C ILE A 137 9.94 2.14 -4.96
N GLU A 138 9.92 0.97 -4.32
CA GLU A 138 9.40 -0.25 -4.95
C GLU A 138 7.90 -0.15 -5.27
N GLN A 139 7.10 0.42 -4.37
CA GLN A 139 5.67 0.63 -4.63
C GLN A 139 5.41 1.66 -5.73
N GLU A 140 6.21 2.72 -5.82
CA GLU A 140 6.13 3.69 -6.92
C GLU A 140 6.47 3.02 -8.26
N GLN A 141 7.56 2.26 -8.32
CA GLN A 141 7.98 1.52 -9.51
C GLN A 141 6.91 0.51 -9.96
N GLN A 142 6.32 -0.23 -9.01
CA GLN A 142 5.27 -1.20 -9.30
C GLN A 142 3.99 -0.53 -9.81
N ALA A 143 3.64 0.65 -9.27
CA ALA A 143 2.52 1.45 -9.74
C ALA A 143 2.76 1.93 -11.18
N GLU A 144 3.96 2.42 -11.49
CA GLU A 144 4.34 2.86 -12.84
C GLU A 144 4.34 1.71 -13.84
N ASP A 145 4.93 0.55 -13.50
CA ASP A 145 4.96 -0.63 -14.35
C ASP A 145 3.54 -1.17 -14.64
N SER A 146 2.67 -1.16 -13.63
CA SER A 146 1.27 -1.56 -13.81
C SER A 146 0.50 -0.60 -14.72
N ALA A 147 0.78 0.71 -14.63
CA ALA A 147 0.19 1.72 -15.49
C ALA A 147 0.71 1.60 -16.93
N ALA A 148 2.01 1.38 -17.12
CA ALA A 148 2.62 1.16 -18.43
C ALA A 148 2.05 -0.08 -19.11
N LYS A 149 1.88 -1.18 -18.37
CA LYS A 149 1.25 -2.41 -18.89
C LYS A 149 -0.21 -2.18 -19.28
N ALA A 150 -0.99 -1.48 -18.47
CA ALA A 150 -2.38 -1.16 -18.77
C ALA A 150 -2.50 -0.28 -20.05
N GLN A 151 -1.57 0.65 -20.25
CA GLN A 151 -1.51 1.45 -21.47
C GLN A 151 -1.16 0.59 -22.70
N ALA A 152 -0.16 -0.27 -22.60
CA ALA A 152 0.23 -1.18 -23.69
C ALA A 152 -0.92 -2.13 -24.09
N ASP A 153 -1.64 -2.69 -23.11
CA ASP A 153 -2.79 -3.55 -23.35
C ASP A 153 -3.96 -2.79 -24.02
N ALA A 154 -4.18 -1.53 -23.64
CA ALA A 154 -5.20 -0.68 -24.26
C ALA A 154 -4.85 -0.29 -25.70
N GLU A 155 -3.59 0.05 -25.96
CA GLU A 155 -3.11 0.39 -27.31
C GLU A 155 -3.18 -0.83 -28.25
N ALA A 156 -2.81 -2.02 -27.76
CA ALA A 156 -2.93 -3.27 -28.53
C ALA A 156 -4.39 -3.55 -28.96
N LYS A 157 -5.37 -3.33 -28.08
CA LYS A 157 -6.80 -3.48 -28.40
C LYS A 157 -7.28 -2.48 -29.44
N ASN A 158 -6.87 -1.22 -29.33
CA ASN A 158 -7.24 -0.19 -30.31
C ASN A 158 -6.68 -0.50 -31.70
N ILE A 159 -5.44 -0.99 -31.78
CA ILE A 159 -4.82 -1.43 -33.03
C ILE A 159 -5.58 -2.63 -33.63
N GLU A 160 -6.03 -3.56 -32.79
CA GLU A 160 -6.84 -4.70 -33.23
C GLU A 160 -8.21 -4.27 -33.78
N GLU A 161 -8.89 -3.33 -33.10
CA GLU A 161 -10.16 -2.75 -33.56
C GLU A 161 -9.98 -1.94 -34.86
N GLU A 162 -8.93 -1.12 -34.98
CA GLU A 162 -8.65 -0.36 -36.21
C GLU A 162 -8.35 -1.31 -37.38
N LYS A 163 -7.60 -2.40 -37.11
CA LYS A 163 -7.33 -3.43 -38.11
C LYS A 163 -8.61 -4.14 -38.53
N LEU A 164 -9.53 -4.40 -37.61
CA LEU A 164 -10.83 -4.98 -37.91
C LEU A 164 -11.71 -4.02 -38.73
N ASP A 165 -11.77 -2.74 -38.37
CA ASP A 165 -12.52 -1.72 -39.13
C ASP A 165 -11.98 -1.57 -40.56
N LYS A 166 -10.65 -1.55 -40.71
CA LYS A 166 -10.00 -1.51 -42.03
C LYS A 166 -10.30 -2.74 -42.88
N LEU A 167 -10.45 -3.91 -42.27
CA LEU A 167 -10.88 -5.13 -42.96
C LEU A 167 -12.36 -5.06 -43.37
N MET A 168 -13.23 -4.56 -42.49
CA MET A 168 -14.66 -4.38 -42.76
C MET A 168 -14.90 -3.40 -43.92
N ASN A 169 -14.14 -2.31 -43.97
CA ASN A 169 -14.25 -1.27 -45.01
C ASN A 169 -13.62 -1.67 -46.36
N SER A 170 -13.00 -2.85 -46.46
CA SER A 170 -12.42 -3.37 -47.72
C SER A 170 -13.42 -4.19 -48.55
N CYS A 171 -14.58 -4.55 -48.00
CA CYS A 171 -15.62 -5.28 -48.73
C CYS A 171 -16.37 -4.35 -49.71
N GLY A 172 -16.58 -4.81 -50.93
CA GLY A 172 -17.24 -4.05 -52.01
C GLY A 172 -18.75 -3.94 -51.85
N ASP A 173 -19.36 -3.04 -52.63
CA ASP A 173 -20.77 -2.68 -52.55
C ASP A 173 -21.69 -3.93 -52.62
N GLY A 174 -22.44 -4.18 -51.54
CA GLY A 174 -23.33 -5.34 -51.38
C GLY A 174 -22.78 -6.54 -50.58
N THR A 175 -21.59 -6.42 -49.96
CA THR A 175 -20.99 -7.47 -49.10
C THR A 175 -20.65 -6.99 -47.69
N VAL A 176 -20.66 -7.88 -46.69
CA VAL A 176 -20.31 -7.66 -45.28
C VAL A 176 -19.18 -8.60 -44.89
N TYR A 177 -18.22 -8.14 -44.09
CA TYR A 177 -17.11 -8.95 -43.59
C TYR A 177 -17.57 -9.81 -42.40
N GLU A 178 -17.53 -11.13 -42.54
CA GLU A 178 -17.90 -12.08 -41.48
C GLU A 178 -16.91 -13.27 -41.49
N ASN A 179 -16.31 -13.59 -40.34
CA ASN A 179 -15.40 -14.73 -40.16
C ASN A 179 -14.20 -14.82 -41.14
N GLY A 180 -13.67 -13.68 -41.60
CA GLY A 180 -12.51 -13.65 -42.49
C GLY A 180 -12.84 -13.55 -43.99
N GLU A 181 -14.12 -13.53 -44.37
CA GLU A 181 -14.57 -13.50 -45.76
C GLU A 181 -15.65 -12.41 -45.99
N CYS A 182 -15.69 -11.79 -47.17
CA CYS A 182 -16.77 -10.88 -47.55
C CYS A 182 -17.97 -11.70 -48.06
N VAL A 183 -19.04 -11.77 -47.28
CA VAL A 183 -20.29 -12.46 -47.64
C VAL A 183 -21.31 -11.47 -48.19
N LEU A 184 -22.21 -11.89 -49.08
CA LEU A 184 -23.26 -11.01 -49.62
C LEU A 184 -24.25 -10.61 -48.53
N SER A 185 -24.54 -9.31 -48.41
CA SER A 185 -25.59 -8.81 -47.53
C SER A 185 -26.92 -9.49 -47.89
N PRO A 186 -27.67 -10.08 -46.94
CA PRO A 186 -29.01 -10.56 -47.23
C PRO A 186 -29.86 -9.37 -47.64
N MET A 187 -30.12 -9.20 -48.94
CA MET A 187 -31.11 -8.26 -49.45
C MET A 187 -32.48 -8.70 -48.93
N GLY A 188 -32.83 -8.21 -47.75
CA GLY A 188 -34.16 -8.28 -47.19
C GLY A 188 -35.11 -7.47 -48.06
N LYS A 189 -35.72 -8.15 -49.05
CA LYS A 189 -37.11 -7.97 -49.52
C LYS A 189 -37.75 -6.64 -49.08
N ASN A 190 -37.35 -5.52 -49.67
CA ASN A 190 -38.09 -4.26 -49.55
C ASN A 190 -39.29 -4.29 -50.49
N ALA A 191 -40.30 -5.07 -50.12
CA ALA A 191 -41.67 -4.83 -50.53
C ALA A 191 -42.39 -4.19 -49.35
N SER A 192 -42.44 -2.85 -49.35
CA SER A 192 -43.34 -1.98 -48.60
C SER A 192 -43.95 -2.57 -47.31
N ASP A 193 -43.29 -2.36 -46.17
CA ASP A 193 -44.04 -2.21 -44.92
C ASP A 193 -43.80 -0.82 -44.34
N THR A 194 -44.88 -0.06 -44.32
CA THR A 194 -45.00 1.31 -43.86
C THR A 194 -44.49 1.45 -42.43
N ARG A 195 -43.29 2.04 -42.31
CA ARG A 195 -42.87 3.03 -41.31
C ARG A 195 -43.85 3.25 -40.15
N THR A 196 -43.91 2.33 -39.20
CA THR A 196 -44.54 2.57 -37.90
C THR A 196 -43.48 3.18 -36.99
N GLY A 197 -43.40 4.52 -37.03
CA GLY A 197 -42.53 5.32 -36.16
C GLY A 197 -42.94 5.26 -34.67
N PRO A 198 -42.28 6.06 -33.81
CA PRO A 198 -42.16 5.88 -32.35
C PRO A 198 -43.47 6.04 -31.55
N LEU A 199 -44.60 6.24 -32.20
CA LEU A 199 -45.91 6.44 -31.57
C LEU A 199 -46.48 5.17 -30.94
N ILE A 200 -46.14 3.99 -31.45
CA ILE A 200 -46.62 2.73 -30.84
C ILE A 200 -45.89 2.43 -29.53
N TYR A 201 -44.59 2.72 -29.45
CA TYR A 201 -43.83 2.52 -28.21
C TYR A 201 -44.30 3.48 -27.12
N SER A 202 -44.65 4.73 -27.46
CA SER A 202 -45.20 5.69 -26.49
C SER A 202 -46.64 5.36 -26.07
N ILE A 203 -47.47 4.78 -26.95
CA ILE A 203 -48.82 4.31 -26.59
C ILE A 203 -48.75 3.11 -25.64
N VAL A 204 -47.87 2.14 -25.90
CA VAL A 204 -47.75 0.91 -25.09
C VAL A 204 -47.10 1.21 -23.73
N ILE A 205 -46.08 2.08 -23.68
CA ILE A 205 -45.46 2.52 -22.41
C ILE A 205 -46.40 3.43 -21.61
N GLY A 206 -47.17 4.31 -22.27
CA GLY A 206 -48.13 5.18 -21.59
C GLY A 206 -49.28 4.41 -20.94
N MET A 207 -49.81 3.39 -21.63
CA MET A 207 -50.86 2.53 -21.06
C MET A 207 -50.35 1.65 -19.91
N SER A 208 -49.11 1.14 -19.96
CA SER A 208 -48.59 0.26 -18.91
C SER A 208 -48.34 1.00 -17.59
N ILE A 209 -47.82 2.23 -17.64
CA ILE A 209 -47.61 3.06 -16.44
C ILE A 209 -48.95 3.46 -15.80
N GLY A 210 -49.96 3.79 -16.62
CA GLY A 210 -51.30 4.13 -16.12
C GLY A 210 -51.98 2.99 -15.35
N ILE A 211 -51.84 1.75 -15.83
CA ILE A 211 -52.42 0.56 -15.18
C ILE A 211 -51.74 0.28 -13.83
N VAL A 212 -50.41 0.45 -13.75
CA VAL A 212 -49.65 0.24 -12.50
C VAL A 212 -50.02 1.28 -11.44
N ILE A 213 -50.14 2.55 -11.81
CA ILE A 213 -50.53 3.62 -10.88
C ILE A 213 -51.97 3.40 -10.37
N MET A 214 -52.89 2.96 -11.23
CA MET A 214 -54.26 2.64 -10.83
C MET A 214 -54.32 1.46 -9.84
N MET A 215 -53.49 0.43 -10.00
CA MET A 215 -53.44 -0.68 -9.04
C MET A 215 -52.87 -0.26 -7.68
N ILE A 216 -51.87 0.63 -7.64
CA ILE A 216 -51.31 1.13 -6.38
C ILE A 216 -52.33 2.01 -5.64
N LEU A 217 -53.01 2.91 -6.34
CA LEU A 217 -54.04 3.77 -5.74
C LEU A 217 -55.27 2.96 -5.27
N TRP A 218 -55.70 1.95 -6.04
CA TRP A 218 -56.79 1.07 -5.61
C TRP A 218 -56.39 0.15 -4.45
N GLY A 219 -55.11 -0.24 -4.37
CA GLY A 219 -54.56 -1.02 -3.27
C GLY A 219 -54.54 -0.28 -1.92
N ILE A 220 -54.28 1.03 -1.93
CA ILE A 220 -54.28 1.86 -0.72
C ILE A 220 -55.71 2.25 -0.30
N GLY A 221 -56.60 2.52 -1.26
CA GLY A 221 -57.97 2.96 -1.00
C GLY A 221 -58.92 1.89 -0.42
N LYS A 222 -58.59 0.59 -0.57
CA LYS A 222 -59.47 -0.50 -0.11
C LYS A 222 -59.35 -0.83 1.39
N LYS A 223 -58.37 -0.27 2.12
CA LYS A 223 -58.08 -0.63 3.53
C LYS A 223 -58.73 0.28 4.58
N SER A 224 -59.45 1.35 4.21
CA SER A 224 -60.05 2.26 5.20
C SER A 224 -61.58 2.20 5.24
N HIS A 225 -62.12 1.06 5.68
CA HIS A 225 -63.42 1.03 6.35
C HIS A 225 -63.23 0.33 7.70
N LYS A 226 -62.74 1.07 8.69
CA LYS A 226 -62.92 0.73 10.11
C LYS A 226 -63.32 1.98 10.89
N VAL A 227 -64.64 2.11 11.01
CA VAL A 227 -65.44 2.58 12.15
C VAL A 227 -64.69 3.43 13.19
N LEU A 228 -65.00 4.74 13.21
CA LEU A 228 -64.74 5.59 14.37
C LEU A 228 -65.50 5.02 15.58
N SER A 229 -64.79 4.74 16.66
CA SER A 229 -65.37 4.46 17.97
C SER A 229 -65.37 5.78 18.75
N ASP A 230 -66.55 6.14 19.25
CA ASP A 230 -66.85 7.35 20.01
C ASP A 230 -66.10 7.43 21.34
N ASP A 231 -65.63 8.63 21.67
CA ASP A 231 -65.31 9.06 23.03
C ASP A 231 -66.61 9.22 23.84
N ASN A 232 -66.75 8.53 24.99
CA ASN A 232 -67.44 9.11 26.14
C ASN A 232 -67.13 8.39 27.47
N SER A 233 -66.61 9.19 28.41
CA SER A 233 -66.60 9.05 29.88
C SER A 233 -65.66 8.08 30.58
#